data_AF-A0A0D7N7R0-F1
#
_entry.id   AF-A0A0D7N7R0-F1
#
_cell.length_a   1.000
_cell.length_b   1.000
_cell.length_c   1.000
_cell.angle_alpha   90.00
_cell.angle_beta   90.00
_cell.angle_gamma   90.00
#
_symmetry.space_group_name_H-M   'P 1'
#
loop_
_entity.id
_entity.type
_entity.pdbx_description
1 polymer ?
#
loop_
_entity_poly.entity_id
_entity_poly.type
_entity_poly.pdbx_seq_one_letter_code
_entity_poly.pdbx_strand_id
1 'polypeptide(L)'
;MRASISTCAALTIAALAGLFSATQAQAFSCGRSAIGAGCVGPRGGVAFNRNGAVAVGRYGNVYAYRRGSTCYWRNNQRICP
;
A
#
# COMPACT_ATOMS: atom_id res chain seq x y z
N MET A 1 27.36 -17.74 29.93
CA MET A 1 26.40 -16.66 29.53
C MET A 1 26.61 -16.17 28.08
N ARG A 2 27.01 -17.03 27.12
CA ARG A 2 27.19 -16.66 25.69
C ARG A 2 26.19 -17.36 24.75
N ALA A 3 25.59 -18.47 25.18
CA ALA A 3 24.64 -19.23 24.37
C ALA A 3 23.26 -18.56 24.27
N SER A 4 22.78 -17.94 25.35
CA SER A 4 21.43 -17.35 25.42
C SER A 4 21.24 -16.10 24.53
N ILE A 5 22.32 -15.35 24.26
CA ILE A 5 22.28 -14.15 23.40
C ILE A 5 22.22 -14.53 21.91
N SER A 6 22.89 -15.63 21.54
CA SER A 6 22.94 -16.14 20.16
C SER A 6 21.57 -16.66 19.70
N THR A 7 20.82 -17.33 20.58
CA THR A 7 19.47 -17.83 20.27
C THR A 7 18.47 -16.69 20.08
N CYS A 8 18.56 -15.64 20.90
CA CYS A 8 17.70 -14.46 20.76
C CYS A 8 17.93 -13.71 19.44
N ALA A 9 19.19 -13.56 19.01
CA ALA A 9 19.53 -12.92 17.74
C ALA A 9 19.08 -13.75 16.51
N ALA A 10 19.17 -15.08 16.60
CA ALA A 10 18.68 -15.97 15.55
C ALA A 10 17.16 -15.91 15.41
N LEU A 11 16.44 -15.80 16.53
CA LEU A 11 14.98 -15.65 16.54
C LEU A 11 14.51 -14.32 15.95
N THR A 12 15.21 -13.22 16.21
CA THR A 12 14.87 -11.92 15.61
C THR A 12 15.14 -11.89 14.11
N ILE A 13 16.26 -12.47 13.65
CA ILE A 13 16.57 -12.57 12.22
C ILE A 13 15.57 -13.50 11.52
N ALA A 14 15.21 -14.64 12.11
CA ALA A 14 14.22 -15.55 11.54
C ALA A 14 12.80 -14.95 11.54
N ALA A 15 12.43 -14.21 12.58
CA ALA A 15 11.16 -13.50 12.64
C ALA A 15 11.10 -12.37 11.60
N LEU A 16 12.18 -11.59 11.45
CA LEU A 16 12.30 -10.57 10.42
C LEU A 16 12.28 -11.23 9.02
N ALA A 17 13.04 -12.30 8.78
CA ALA A 17 13.04 -13.01 7.50
C ALA A 17 11.68 -13.63 7.15
N GLY A 18 10.94 -14.13 8.15
CA GLY A 18 9.56 -14.59 7.99
C GLY A 18 8.60 -13.44 7.66
N LEU A 19 8.75 -12.30 8.32
CA LEU A 19 8.00 -11.07 8.02
C LEU A 19 8.33 -10.53 6.61
N PHE A 20 9.61 -10.55 6.21
CA PHE A 20 10.07 -10.15 4.88
C PHE A 20 9.62 -11.14 3.79
N SER A 21 9.48 -12.44 4.11
CA SER A 21 9.00 -13.47 3.17
C SER A 21 7.49 -13.41 2.93
N ALA A 22 6.70 -13.02 3.92
CA ALA A 22 5.26 -12.77 3.73
C ALA A 22 4.99 -11.59 2.77
N THR A 23 5.91 -10.63 2.69
CA THR A 23 5.85 -9.49 1.75
C THR A 23 6.01 -9.89 0.28
N GLN A 24 6.50 -11.09 -0.03
CA GLN A 24 6.70 -11.54 -1.41
C GLN A 24 5.54 -12.40 -1.96
N ALA A 25 4.60 -12.84 -1.12
CA ALA A 25 3.49 -13.70 -1.58
C ALA A 25 2.39 -12.95 -2.34
N GLN A 26 2.42 -11.61 -2.34
CA GLN A 26 1.59 -10.79 -3.18
C GLN A 26 2.44 -9.58 -3.58
N ALA A 27 2.88 -9.47 -4.83
CA ALA A 27 3.78 -8.42 -5.33
C ALA A 27 3.12 -7.04 -5.31
N PHE A 28 2.77 -6.56 -4.13
CA PHE A 28 2.23 -5.24 -3.86
C PHE A 28 3.32 -4.43 -3.19
N SER A 29 3.81 -3.40 -3.87
CA SER A 29 4.75 -2.45 -3.30
C SER A 29 3.96 -1.32 -2.65
N CYS A 30 3.97 -1.28 -1.33
CA CYS A 30 3.32 -0.22 -0.55
C CYS A 30 4.34 0.74 0.03
N GLY A 31 3.95 2.01 0.18
CA GLY A 31 4.76 3.05 0.78
C GLY A 31 3.91 4.09 1.49
N ARG A 32 4.52 4.77 2.47
CA ARG A 32 3.93 5.91 3.18
C ARG A 32 4.97 7.00 3.38
N SER A 33 4.52 8.24 3.30
CA SER A 33 5.27 9.44 3.64
C SER A 33 4.40 10.35 4.51
N ALA A 34 4.96 11.49 4.94
CA ALA A 34 4.20 12.53 5.65
C ALA A 34 3.03 13.10 4.83
N ILE A 35 3.07 12.95 3.51
CA ILE A 35 2.10 13.56 2.58
C ILE A 35 0.97 12.57 2.26
N GLY A 36 1.22 11.26 2.32
CA GLY A 36 0.22 10.26 1.98
C GLY A 36 0.77 8.84 2.00
N ALA A 37 -0.04 7.90 1.54
CA ALA A 37 0.36 6.50 1.40
C ALA A 37 -0.29 5.88 0.16
N GLY A 38 0.25 4.75 -0.26
CA GLY A 38 -0.29 4.04 -1.40
C GLY A 38 0.34 2.67 -1.59
N CYS A 39 -0.23 1.91 -2.51
CA CYS A 39 0.21 0.59 -2.91
C CYS A 39 0.08 0.44 -4.41
N VAL A 40 0.99 -0.30 -5.03
CA VAL A 40 0.93 -0.67 -6.46
C VAL A 40 1.14 -2.17 -6.61
N GLY A 41 0.49 -2.77 -7.61
CA GLY A 41 0.70 -4.18 -7.95
C GLY A 41 0.11 -4.55 -9.31
N PRO A 42 0.01 -5.86 -9.62
CA PRO A 42 -0.35 -6.34 -10.95
C PRO A 42 -1.75 -5.94 -11.43
N ARG A 43 -2.64 -5.60 -10.49
CA ARG A 43 -4.03 -5.20 -10.78
C ARG A 43 -4.23 -3.69 -10.82
N GLY A 44 -3.17 -2.91 -10.61
CA GLY A 44 -3.22 -1.47 -10.52
C GLY A 44 -2.63 -0.93 -9.22
N GLY A 45 -2.93 0.33 -8.91
CA GLY A 45 -2.42 1.00 -7.73
C GLY A 45 -3.44 1.92 -7.09
N VAL A 46 -3.25 2.21 -5.82
CA VAL A 46 -4.06 3.15 -5.04
C VAL A 46 -3.13 4.05 -4.24
N ALA A 47 -3.46 5.33 -4.18
CA ALA A 47 -2.79 6.32 -3.36
C ALA A 47 -3.82 7.19 -2.65
N PHE A 48 -3.52 7.64 -1.45
CA PHE A 48 -4.38 8.48 -0.65
C PHE A 48 -3.59 9.45 0.19
N ASN A 49 -4.20 10.60 0.47
CA ASN A 49 -3.71 11.62 1.35
C ASN A 49 -4.87 12.27 2.12
N ARG A 50 -4.57 13.31 2.90
CA ARG A 50 -5.58 14.06 3.67
C ARG A 50 -6.67 14.69 2.79
N ASN A 51 -6.39 14.94 1.52
CA ASN A 51 -7.28 15.63 0.59
C ASN A 51 -8.09 14.67 -0.29
N GLY A 52 -7.78 13.37 -0.31
CA GLY A 52 -8.48 12.44 -1.18
C GLY A 52 -7.73 11.15 -1.47
N ALA A 53 -8.20 10.43 -2.48
CA ALA A 53 -7.62 9.18 -2.95
C ALA A 53 -7.71 9.07 -4.47
N VAL A 54 -6.77 8.35 -5.06
CA VAL A 54 -6.73 8.00 -6.48
C VAL A 54 -6.46 6.52 -6.60
N ALA A 55 -7.20 5.82 -7.46
CA ALA A 55 -6.95 4.44 -7.81
C ALA A 55 -6.86 4.30 -9.33
N VAL A 56 -5.89 3.52 -9.78
CA VAL A 56 -5.67 3.19 -11.18
C VAL A 56 -5.80 1.67 -11.31
N GLY A 57 -6.69 1.21 -12.17
CA GLY A 57 -6.88 -0.22 -12.45
C GLY A 57 -5.93 -0.72 -13.54
N ARG A 58 -5.79 -2.05 -13.62
CA ARG A 58 -4.93 -2.77 -14.58
C ARG A 58 -5.05 -2.28 -16.04
N TYR A 59 -6.25 -1.91 -16.46
CA TYR A 59 -6.55 -1.50 -17.84
C TYR A 59 -6.61 0.02 -18.04
N GLY A 60 -5.97 0.80 -17.15
CA GLY A 60 -5.91 2.26 -17.25
C GLY A 60 -7.15 3.00 -16.75
N ASN A 61 -8.10 2.30 -16.11
CA ASN A 61 -9.25 2.96 -15.48
C ASN A 61 -8.78 3.80 -14.29
N VAL A 62 -9.11 5.09 -14.26
CA VAL A 62 -8.71 5.99 -13.19
C VAL A 62 -9.93 6.42 -12.39
N TYR A 63 -9.85 6.24 -11.08
CA TYR A 63 -10.82 6.69 -10.10
C TYR A 63 -10.17 7.73 -9.20
N ALA A 64 -10.80 8.89 -9.04
CA ALA A 64 -10.31 9.90 -8.11
C ALA A 64 -11.43 10.42 -7.22
N TYR A 65 -11.11 10.59 -5.95
CA TYR A 65 -12.01 11.10 -4.94
C TYR A 65 -11.33 12.23 -4.19
N ARG A 66 -12.05 13.33 -3.97
CA ARG A 66 -11.61 14.42 -3.11
C ARG A 66 -12.42 14.39 -1.82
N ARG A 67 -11.73 14.41 -0.68
CA ARG A 67 -12.37 14.43 0.63
C ARG A 67 -13.30 15.62 0.76
N GLY A 68 -14.54 15.37 1.20
CA GLY A 68 -15.59 16.38 1.30
C GLY A 68 -16.36 16.63 -0.01
N SER A 69 -15.99 15.96 -1.10
CA SER A 69 -16.80 15.91 -2.32
C SER A 69 -17.86 14.82 -2.19
N THR A 70 -19.08 15.10 -2.67
CA THR A 70 -20.11 14.08 -2.90
C THR A 70 -19.87 13.31 -4.20
N CYS A 71 -19.10 13.92 -5.11
CA CYS A 71 -18.79 13.36 -6.41
C CYS A 71 -17.42 12.68 -6.42
N TYR A 72 -17.29 11.67 -7.28
CA TYR A 72 -16.02 11.05 -7.65
C TYR A 72 -15.79 11.17 -9.16
N TRP A 73 -14.56 10.91 -9.58
CA TRP A 73 -14.18 10.90 -10.98
C TRP A 73 -13.90 9.47 -11.42
N ARG A 74 -14.35 9.13 -12.62
CA ARG A 74 -14.06 7.87 -13.31
C ARG A 74 -13.72 8.17 -14.76
N ASN A 75 -12.51 7.87 -15.20
CA ASN A 75 -12.07 8.05 -16.60
C ASN A 75 -12.42 9.45 -17.16
N ASN A 76 -12.03 10.50 -16.43
CA ASN A 76 -12.32 11.91 -16.74
C ASN A 76 -13.80 12.33 -16.70
N GLN A 77 -14.71 11.44 -16.27
CA GLN A 77 -16.10 11.76 -16.04
C GLN A 77 -16.33 12.03 -14.54
N ARG A 78 -16.96 13.16 -14.21
CA ARG A 78 -17.38 13.46 -12.85
C ARG A 78 -18.76 12.85 -12.61
N ILE A 79 -18.86 11.98 -11.62
CA ILE A 79 -20.09 11.28 -11.24
C ILE A 79 -20.47 11.74 -9.85
N CYS A 80 -21.70 12.23 -9.71
CA CYS A 80 -22.29 12.64 -8.44
C CYS A 80 -23.53 11.75 -8.19
N PRO A 81 -23.74 11.30 -6.95
CA PRO A 81 -24.97 10.59 -6.58
C PRO A 81 -26.21 11.47 -6.70
#